data_AF-A0A1B6LGR0-F1
#
_entry.id   AF-A0A1B6LGR0-F1
#
_cell.length_a   1.000
_cell.length_b   1.000
_cell.length_c   1.000
_cell.angle_alpha   90.00
_cell.angle_beta   90.00
_cell.angle_gamma   90.00
#
_symmetry.space_group_name_H-M   'P 1'
#
loop_
_entity.id
_entity.type
_entity.pdbx_description
1 polymer ?
#
loop_
_entity_poly.entity_id
_entity_poly.type
_entity_poly.pdbx_seq_one_letter_code
_entity_poly.pdbx_strand_id
1 'polypeptide(L)'
;PACVRLLDEWGLMMPENTVNIGVRKLPLEDIRFGNQQLKSATPTANWSQHTKSEHMFKTVDLNNWLVVTTYKDARKAIDFVHVLCKVSNQMGVTVANPTIQMIPDEKTDTYVKCVSDAINPNLKLVVVIFPSKR
;
A
#
# COMPACT_ATOMS: atom_id res chain seq x y z
N PRO A 1 -25.37 -46.48 -2.43
CA PRO A 1 -26.12 -47.71 -2.07
C PRO A 1 -25.62 -48.47 -0.82
N ALA A 2 -24.34 -48.41 -0.43
CA ALA A 2 -23.87 -48.91 0.87
C ALA A 2 -23.93 -47.84 1.98
N CYS A 3 -23.50 -46.61 1.67
CA CYS A 3 -23.47 -45.51 2.65
C CYS A 3 -24.87 -45.08 3.13
N VAL A 4 -25.89 -45.15 2.27
CA VAL A 4 -27.28 -44.84 2.65
C VAL A 4 -27.80 -45.82 3.69
N ARG A 5 -27.47 -47.12 3.54
CA ARG A 5 -27.83 -48.16 4.51
C ARG A 5 -27.12 -47.97 5.84
N LEU A 6 -25.83 -47.61 5.81
CA LEU A 6 -25.08 -47.33 7.03
C LEU A 6 -25.67 -46.13 7.80
N LEU A 7 -26.11 -45.08 7.11
CA LEU A 7 -26.78 -43.95 7.76
C LEU A 7 -28.12 -44.37 8.37
N ASP A 8 -28.90 -45.17 7.65
CA ASP A 8 -30.19 -45.69 8.12
C ASP A 8 -30.04 -46.61 9.35
N GLU A 9 -29.02 -47.47 9.37
CA GLU A 9 -28.65 -48.30 10.53
C GLU A 9 -28.30 -47.45 11.78
N TRP A 10 -27.85 -46.21 11.59
CA TRP A 10 -27.56 -45.25 12.65
C TRP A 10 -28.74 -44.30 12.95
N GLY A 11 -29.89 -44.48 12.28
CA GLY A 11 -31.05 -43.61 12.40
C GLY A 11 -30.86 -42.21 11.81
N LEU A 12 -29.89 -42.05 10.89
CA LEU A 12 -29.54 -40.79 10.25
C LEU A 12 -30.06 -40.74 8.82
N MET A 13 -30.52 -39.56 8.40
CA MET A 13 -30.93 -39.31 7.02
C MET A 13 -30.19 -38.07 6.49
N MET A 14 -29.70 -38.16 5.25
CA MET A 14 -29.12 -37.01 4.58
C MET A 14 -30.26 -36.16 3.97
N PRO A 15 -30.40 -34.88 4.35
CA PRO A 15 -31.42 -34.03 3.78
C PRO A 15 -31.16 -33.81 2.28
N GLU A 16 -32.21 -33.90 1.47
CA GLU A 16 -32.13 -33.74 0.01
C GLU A 16 -31.84 -32.28 -0.41
N ASN A 17 -32.12 -31.34 0.48
CA ASN A 17 -31.99 -29.91 0.23
C ASN A 17 -31.01 -29.26 1.20
N THR A 18 -30.37 -28.19 0.75
CA THR A 18 -29.53 -27.35 1.61
C THR A 18 -30.38 -26.60 2.63
N VAL A 19 -29.79 -26.33 3.80
CA VAL A 19 -30.44 -25.51 4.82
C VAL A 19 -30.40 -24.05 4.38
N ASN A 20 -31.57 -23.41 4.33
CA ASN A 20 -31.67 -21.97 4.11
C ASN A 20 -31.26 -21.23 5.38
N ILE A 21 -30.20 -20.45 5.28
CA ILE A 21 -29.71 -19.62 6.38
C ILE A 21 -30.12 -18.18 6.09
N GLY A 22 -30.86 -17.57 7.01
CA GLY A 22 -31.14 -16.14 6.99
C GLY A 22 -29.85 -15.37 7.25
N VAL A 23 -29.34 -14.67 6.24
CA VAL A 23 -28.13 -13.85 6.34
C VAL A 23 -28.47 -12.38 6.21
N ARG A 24 -27.62 -11.52 6.79
CA ARG A 24 -27.69 -10.07 6.62
C ARG A 24 -26.48 -9.62 5.81
N LYS A 25 -26.73 -8.80 4.80
CA LYS A 25 -25.68 -8.07 4.07
C LYS A 25 -25.62 -6.65 4.62
N LEU A 26 -24.46 -6.26 5.12
CA LEU A 26 -24.25 -4.88 5.58
C LEU A 26 -24.27 -3.92 4.37
N PRO A 27 -24.74 -2.67 4.56
CA PRO A 27 -24.64 -1.65 3.53
C PRO A 27 -23.17 -1.34 3.20
N LEU A 28 -22.96 -0.68 2.07
CA LEU A 28 -21.64 -0.20 1.70
C LEU A 28 -21.26 0.98 2.59
N GLU A 29 -20.01 0.99 3.04
CA GLU A 29 -19.46 2.08 3.84
C GLU A 29 -18.96 3.22 2.94
N ASP A 30 -19.14 4.45 3.42
CA ASP A 30 -18.62 5.65 2.77
C ASP A 30 -17.25 6.03 3.33
N ILE A 31 -16.29 6.25 2.44
CA ILE A 31 -14.93 6.64 2.78
C ILE A 31 -14.79 8.14 2.58
N ARG A 32 -14.37 8.84 3.63
CA ARG A 32 -14.11 10.28 3.59
C ARG A 32 -12.69 10.57 3.14
N PHE A 33 -12.58 11.37 2.09
CA PHE A 33 -11.35 11.89 1.52
C PHE A 33 -11.18 13.38 1.87
N GLY A 34 -10.08 13.99 1.40
CA GLY A 34 -9.85 15.43 1.50
C GLY A 34 -10.96 16.23 0.83
N ASN A 35 -11.02 17.53 1.11
CA ASN A 35 -12.05 18.43 0.56
C ASN A 35 -13.50 17.97 0.82
N GLN A 36 -13.72 17.26 1.93
CA GLN A 36 -15.03 16.72 2.35
C GLN A 36 -15.66 15.75 1.34
N GLN A 37 -14.88 15.17 0.43
CA GLN A 37 -15.37 14.18 -0.53
C GLN A 37 -15.72 12.86 0.18
N LEU A 38 -16.85 12.27 -0.18
CA LEU A 38 -17.30 10.95 0.28
C LEU A 38 -17.42 10.03 -0.92
N LYS A 39 -16.82 8.84 -0.84
CA LYS A 39 -16.93 7.81 -1.88
C LYS A 39 -17.36 6.49 -1.24
N SER A 40 -18.45 5.92 -1.71
CA SER A 40 -18.90 4.60 -1.27
C SER A 40 -17.94 3.52 -1.75
N ALA A 41 -17.68 2.54 -0.89
CA ALA A 41 -16.93 1.35 -1.26
C ALA A 41 -17.67 0.52 -2.33
N THR A 42 -16.95 -0.25 -3.14
CA THR A 42 -17.58 -1.19 -4.07
C THR A 42 -18.20 -2.39 -3.34
N PRO A 43 -19.08 -3.19 -3.98
CA PRO A 43 -19.56 -4.46 -3.44
C PRO A 43 -18.48 -5.47 -3.05
N THR A 44 -17.26 -5.29 -3.57
CA THR A 44 -16.06 -6.08 -3.24
C THR A 44 -15.19 -5.43 -2.17
N ALA A 45 -15.68 -4.37 -1.51
CA ALA A 45 -14.94 -3.56 -0.55
C ALA A 45 -13.61 -3.03 -1.12
N ASN A 46 -13.63 -2.51 -2.35
CA ASN A 46 -12.47 -1.93 -3.01
C ASN A 46 -12.67 -0.42 -3.23
N TRP A 47 -11.67 0.38 -2.85
CA TRP A 47 -11.64 1.84 -3.02
C TRP A 47 -10.34 2.35 -3.67
N SER A 48 -9.54 1.44 -4.23
CA SER A 48 -8.20 1.74 -4.78
C SER A 48 -8.20 2.84 -5.85
N GLN A 49 -9.26 2.90 -6.65
CA GLN A 49 -9.40 3.91 -7.70
C GLN A 49 -9.63 5.30 -7.10
N HIS A 50 -10.49 5.40 -6.09
CA HIS A 50 -10.75 6.65 -5.36
C HIS A 50 -9.50 7.14 -4.63
N THR A 51 -8.70 6.25 -4.05
CA THR A 51 -7.43 6.62 -3.39
C THR A 51 -6.43 7.30 -4.33
N LYS A 52 -6.49 7.02 -5.64
CA LYS A 52 -5.56 7.62 -6.63
C LYS A 52 -6.06 8.94 -7.19
N SER A 53 -7.38 9.15 -7.24
CA SER A 53 -8.00 10.33 -7.86
C SER A 53 -8.38 11.41 -6.85
N GLU A 54 -8.61 11.05 -5.59
CA GLU A 54 -9.08 11.96 -4.56
C GLU A 54 -7.93 12.45 -3.67
N HIS A 55 -8.05 13.67 -3.17
CA HIS A 55 -7.10 14.20 -2.20
C HIS A 55 -7.17 13.40 -0.89
N MET A 56 -6.04 13.20 -0.24
CA MET A 56 -6.02 12.54 1.07
C MET A 56 -6.71 13.38 2.14
N PHE A 57 -7.34 12.70 3.11
CA PHE A 57 -8.07 13.36 4.20
C PHE A 57 -7.17 14.26 5.06
N LYS A 58 -5.95 13.80 5.33
CA LYS A 58 -4.91 14.57 6.02
C LYS A 58 -3.58 14.34 5.32
N THR A 59 -2.88 15.42 5.02
CA THR A 59 -1.61 15.40 4.29
C THR A 59 -0.50 16.04 5.12
N VAL A 60 0.74 15.62 4.85
CA VAL A 60 1.95 16.25 5.38
C VAL A 60 2.89 16.48 4.19
N ASP A 61 3.25 17.73 3.95
CA ASP A 61 4.12 18.06 2.82
C ASP A 61 5.54 17.54 3.05
N LEU A 62 6.10 16.94 2.01
CA LEU A 62 7.41 16.30 2.02
C LEU A 62 8.46 17.23 1.41
N ASN A 63 8.92 18.18 2.22
CA ASN A 63 9.82 19.25 1.76
C ASN A 63 11.31 18.92 1.94
N ASN A 64 11.66 18.04 2.87
CA ASN A 64 13.04 17.65 3.17
C ASN A 64 13.12 16.14 3.37
N TRP A 65 13.63 15.45 2.36
CA TRP A 65 13.72 14.00 2.32
C TRP A 65 14.89 13.55 1.45
N LEU A 66 15.35 12.33 1.70
CA LEU A 66 16.57 11.77 1.12
C LEU A 66 16.24 10.51 0.31
N VAL A 67 16.89 10.35 -0.83
CA VAL A 67 16.92 9.11 -1.59
C VAL A 67 18.35 8.60 -1.64
N VAL A 68 18.59 7.39 -1.12
CA VAL A 68 19.88 6.71 -1.18
C VAL A 68 19.83 5.66 -2.28
N THR A 69 20.78 5.70 -3.20
CA THR A 69 20.85 4.77 -4.34
C THR A 69 22.31 4.44 -4.67
N THR A 70 22.55 3.31 -5.32
CA THR A 70 23.86 3.05 -5.93
C THR A 70 24.03 3.88 -7.20
N TYR A 71 25.28 4.06 -7.65
CA TYR A 71 25.56 4.66 -8.96
C TYR A 71 24.89 3.91 -10.13
N LYS A 72 24.76 2.58 -10.02
CA LYS A 72 24.16 1.74 -11.07
C LYS A 72 22.67 2.03 -11.25
N ASP A 73 21.97 2.31 -10.16
CA ASP A 73 20.52 2.52 -10.16
C ASP A 73 20.11 4.00 -10.13
N ALA A 74 21.07 4.93 -10.24
CA ALA A 74 20.83 6.37 -10.20
C ALA A 74 19.72 6.82 -11.17
N ARG A 75 19.67 6.26 -12.39
CA ARG A 75 18.61 6.56 -13.35
C ARG A 75 17.23 6.12 -12.87
N LYS A 76 17.13 4.91 -12.31
CA LYS A 76 15.87 4.40 -11.75
C LYS A 76 15.42 5.23 -10.55
N ALA A 77 16.37 5.72 -9.74
CA ALA A 77 16.07 6.61 -8.63
C ALA A 77 15.47 7.93 -9.09
N ILE A 78 16.03 8.53 -10.14
CA ILE A 78 15.50 9.77 -10.74
C ILE A 78 14.10 9.53 -11.30
N ASP A 79 13.89 8.44 -12.04
CA ASP A 79 12.57 8.09 -12.59
C ASP A 79 11.54 7.86 -11.48
N PHE A 80 11.94 7.18 -10.39
CA PHE A 80 11.11 6.98 -9.20
C PHE A 80 10.69 8.31 -8.57
N VAL A 81 11.65 9.22 -8.35
CA VAL A 81 11.36 10.55 -7.77
C VAL A 81 10.39 11.32 -8.65
N HIS A 82 10.61 11.34 -9.96
CA HIS A 82 9.73 12.03 -10.91
C HIS A 82 8.29 11.48 -10.86
N VAL A 83 8.13 10.15 -10.87
CA VAL A 83 6.82 9.52 -10.75
C VAL A 83 6.19 9.87 -9.40
N LEU A 84 6.92 9.71 -8.29
CA LEU A 84 6.41 9.97 -6.95
C LEU A 84 5.89 11.41 -6.83
N CYS A 85 6.69 12.42 -7.21
CA CYS A 85 6.27 13.81 -7.17
C CYS A 85 5.00 14.05 -8.00
N LYS A 86 4.89 13.43 -9.18
CA LYS A 86 3.72 13.56 -10.04
C LYS A 86 2.44 12.98 -9.40
N VAL A 87 2.49 11.75 -8.87
CA VAL A 87 1.29 11.12 -8.29
C VAL A 87 0.92 11.71 -6.93
N SER A 88 1.90 12.07 -6.11
CA SER A 88 1.63 12.69 -4.80
C SER A 88 0.88 14.02 -4.93
N ASN A 89 1.21 14.83 -5.94
CA ASN A 89 0.50 16.08 -6.21
C ASN A 89 -0.99 15.84 -6.54
N GLN A 90 -1.32 14.77 -7.27
CA GLN A 90 -2.72 14.40 -7.57
C GLN A 90 -3.50 13.99 -6.30
N MET A 91 -2.79 13.49 -5.29
CA MET A 91 -3.36 13.10 -3.99
C MET A 91 -3.39 14.27 -2.98
N GLY A 92 -3.03 15.50 -3.41
CA GLY A 92 -2.99 16.68 -2.56
C GLY A 92 -1.80 16.73 -1.58
N VAL A 93 -0.72 15.98 -1.86
CA VAL A 93 0.54 16.05 -1.10
C VAL A 93 1.60 16.76 -1.92
N THR A 94 2.15 17.84 -1.39
CA THR A 94 3.30 18.49 -1.99
C THR A 94 4.55 17.68 -1.68
N VAL A 95 5.23 17.19 -2.71
CA VAL A 95 6.53 16.51 -2.59
C VAL A 95 7.58 17.34 -3.32
N ALA A 96 8.53 17.89 -2.57
CA ALA A 96 9.67 18.62 -3.14
C ALA A 96 10.71 17.65 -3.72
N ASN A 97 11.64 18.16 -4.52
CA ASN A 97 12.76 17.34 -4.98
C ASN A 97 13.64 16.90 -3.78
N PRO A 98 13.97 15.61 -3.67
CA PRO A 98 14.81 15.10 -2.59
C PRO A 98 16.28 15.43 -2.81
N THR A 99 17.06 15.31 -1.75
CA THR A 99 18.50 15.07 -1.88
C THR A 99 18.73 13.63 -2.34
N ILE A 100 19.49 13.43 -3.41
CA ILE A 100 19.86 12.09 -3.89
C ILE A 100 21.30 11.82 -3.50
N GLN A 101 21.51 10.84 -2.62
CA GLN A 101 22.84 10.42 -2.18
C GLN A 101 23.22 9.13 -2.91
N MET A 102 24.28 9.21 -3.71
CA MET A 102 24.81 8.07 -4.45
C MET A 102 25.91 7.38 -3.64
N ILE A 103 25.82 6.06 -3.51
CA ILE A 103 26.79 5.23 -2.81
C ILE A 103 27.55 4.30 -3.78
N PRO A 104 28.84 3.99 -3.46
CA PRO A 104 29.70 3.20 -4.35
C PRO A 104 29.36 1.72 -4.42
N ASP A 105 28.90 1.13 -3.31
CA ASP A 105 28.65 -0.30 -3.20
C ASP A 105 27.30 -0.60 -2.54
N GLU A 106 26.89 -1.86 -2.64
CA GLU A 106 25.63 -2.37 -2.10
C GLU A 106 25.79 -2.93 -0.67
N LYS A 107 26.88 -2.60 0.03
CA LYS A 107 27.12 -3.14 1.38
C LYS A 107 26.20 -2.45 2.37
N THR A 108 25.61 -3.25 3.27
CA THR A 108 24.75 -2.76 4.35
C THR A 108 25.42 -1.65 5.16
N ASP A 109 26.70 -1.79 5.50
CA ASP A 109 27.45 -0.80 6.28
C ASP A 109 27.50 0.57 5.58
N THR A 110 27.61 0.59 4.25
CA THR A 110 27.63 1.82 3.46
C THR A 110 26.27 2.52 3.50
N TYR A 111 25.17 1.77 3.39
CA TYR A 111 23.82 2.32 3.56
C TYR A 111 23.60 2.85 4.96
N VAL A 112 23.95 2.07 6.00
CA VAL A 112 23.76 2.46 7.41
C VAL A 112 24.55 3.73 7.71
N LYS A 113 25.82 3.81 7.28
CA LYS A 113 26.64 5.01 7.46
C LYS A 113 26.03 6.22 6.75
N CYS A 114 25.66 6.05 5.48
CA CYS A 114 25.04 7.11 4.68
C CYS A 114 23.75 7.66 5.32
N VAL A 115 22.90 6.78 5.86
CA VAL A 115 21.67 7.19 6.53
C VAL A 115 22.00 7.86 7.87
N SER A 116 22.88 7.28 8.67
CA SER A 116 23.31 7.83 9.96
C SER A 116 23.86 9.25 9.82
N ASP A 117 24.68 9.50 8.79
CA ASP A 117 25.29 10.80 8.53
C ASP A 117 24.27 11.85 8.07
N ALA A 118 23.16 11.42 7.46
CA ALA A 118 22.14 12.32 6.94
C ALA A 118 21.00 12.63 7.91
N ILE A 119 20.82 11.82 8.97
CA ILE A 119 19.75 12.02 9.95
C ILE A 119 19.88 13.38 10.63
N ASN A 120 18.81 14.16 10.56
CA ASN A 120 18.67 15.43 11.26
C ASN A 120 17.20 15.67 11.62
N PRO A 121 16.87 16.55 12.59
CA PRO A 121 15.49 16.77 13.03
C PRO A 121 14.53 17.27 11.94
N ASN A 122 15.05 17.85 10.86
CA ASN A 122 14.24 18.37 9.76
C ASN A 122 13.98 17.33 8.66
N LEU A 123 14.67 16.18 8.69
CA LEU A 123 14.54 15.12 7.71
C LEU A 123 13.25 14.35 7.97
N LYS A 124 12.32 14.37 7.00
CA LYS A 124 10.99 13.77 7.15
C LYS A 124 10.91 12.32 6.67
N LEU A 125 11.74 11.95 5.69
CA LEU A 125 11.73 10.61 5.09
C LEU A 125 13.10 10.28 4.49
N VAL A 126 13.47 9.01 4.58
CA VAL A 126 14.59 8.42 3.85
C VAL A 126 14.07 7.26 3.02
N VAL A 127 14.34 7.28 1.72
CA VAL A 127 14.03 6.18 0.80
C VAL A 127 15.35 5.55 0.37
N VAL A 128 15.46 4.24 0.50
CA VAL A 128 16.66 3.49 0.09
C VAL A 128 16.29 2.57 -1.07
N ILE A 129 17.01 2.70 -2.19
CA ILE A 129 16.77 1.92 -3.40
C ILE A 129 17.80 0.80 -3.47
N PHE A 130 17.32 -0.43 -3.40
CA PHE A 130 18.14 -1.62 -3.53
C PHE A 130 18.04 -2.21 -4.96
N PRO A 131 19.17 -2.61 -5.58
CA PRO A 131 19.19 -3.19 -6.93
C PRO A 131 18.47 -4.52 -7.06
N SER A 132 18.41 -5.32 -5.97
CA SER A 132 17.79 -6.63 -5.97
C SER A 132 17.14 -6.95 -4.63
N LYS A 133 16.12 -7.81 -4.67
CA LYS A 133 15.53 -8.44 -3.49
C LYS A 133 16.51 -9.51 -3.02
N ARG A 134 17.29 -9.22 -1.98
CA ARG A 134 18.01 -10.26 -1.23
C ARG A 134 17.20 -10.65 -0.01
#